data_AF-A0A293L9C8-F1
#
_entry.id   AF-A0A293L9C8-F1
#
_cell.length_a   1.000
_cell.length_b   1.000
_cell.length_c   1.000
_cell.angle_alpha   90.00
_cell.angle_beta   90.00
_cell.angle_gamma   90.00
#
_symmetry.space_group_name_H-M   'P 1'
#
loop_
_entity.id
_entity.type
_entity.pdbx_description
1 polymer ?
#
loop_
_entity_poly.entity_id
_entity_poly.type
_entity_poly.pdbx_seq_one_letter_code
_entity_poly.pdbx_strand_id
1 'polypeptide(L)'
;MAVVDSFYRFTFIDMGAPCRSSDSTVFRDSLIGQGLCNETLQIPEMAELPNYESVLPYTFLSDEAFQLRPDFMQPYPGRLQPPEQRIFNYRLSRTR
;
A
#
# COMPACT_ATOMS: atom_id res chain seq x y z
N MET A 1 2.65 9.04 9.83
CA MET A 1 2.29 8.21 8.65
C MET A 1 1.38 9.01 7.75
N ALA A 2 1.45 8.84 6.44
CA ALA A 2 0.55 9.54 5.52
C ALA A 2 0.06 8.60 4.42
N VAL A 3 -1.16 8.85 3.94
CA VAL A 3 -1.72 8.22 2.76
C VAL A 3 -1.98 9.28 1.72
N VAL A 4 -1.67 8.92 0.48
CA VAL A 4 -1.65 9.82 -0.67
C VAL A 4 -2.48 9.18 -1.77
N ASP A 5 -3.27 9.98 -2.47
CA ASP A 5 -4.00 9.54 -3.65
C ASP A 5 -3.12 9.51 -4.92
N SER A 6 -3.70 9.08 -6.04
CA SER A 6 -3.02 9.06 -7.34
C SER A 6 -2.66 10.44 -7.91
N PHE A 7 -3.18 11.52 -7.32
CA PHE A 7 -2.89 12.91 -7.69
C PHE A 7 -1.85 13.56 -6.75
N TYR A 8 -1.13 12.75 -5.98
CA TYR A 8 -0.12 13.20 -5.01
C TYR A 8 -0.69 14.10 -3.90
N ARG A 9 -1.97 13.93 -3.55
CA ARG A 9 -2.61 14.68 -2.46
C ARG A 9 -2.67 13.83 -1.21
N PHE A 10 -2.27 14.42 -0.08
CA PHE A 10 -2.43 13.79 1.22
C PHE A 10 -3.92 13.67 1.56
N THR A 11 -4.43 12.46 1.63
CA THR A 11 -5.81 12.15 2.02
C THR A 11 -5.93 11.85 3.51
N PHE A 12 -4.84 11.39 4.12
CA PHE A 12 -4.76 11.10 5.55
C PHE A 12 -3.35 11.37 6.06
N ILE A 13 -3.25 11.98 7.23
CA ILE A 13 -1.99 12.20 7.93
C ILE A 13 -2.22 11.84 9.40
N ASP A 14 -1.40 10.91 9.88
CA ASP A 14 -1.32 10.54 11.29
C ASP A 14 -0.01 11.07 11.89
N MET A 15 -0.14 11.91 12.91
CA MET A 15 0.96 12.57 13.62
C MET A 15 0.97 12.11 15.07
N GLY A 16 2.16 11.85 15.62
CA GLY A 16 2.33 11.50 17.03
C GLY A 16 2.82 10.07 17.29
N ALA A 17 3.18 9.33 16.25
CA ALA A 17 3.82 8.03 16.40
C ALA A 17 5.15 8.12 17.17
N PRO A 18 5.44 7.18 18.09
CA PRO A 18 6.72 7.16 18.79
C PRO A 18 7.89 6.99 17.81
N CYS A 19 8.94 7.79 17.96
CA CYS A 19 10.11 7.78 17.08
C CYS A 19 10.86 6.43 17.05
N ARG A 20 10.66 5.57 18.05
CA ARG A 20 11.31 4.25 18.16
C ARG A 20 10.44 3.07 17.71
N SER A 21 9.25 3.33 17.20
CA SER A 21 8.37 2.28 16.69
C SER A 21 8.71 1.95 15.24
N SER A 22 8.63 0.68 14.86
CA SER A 22 8.75 0.29 13.45
C SER A 22 7.54 0.77 12.65
N ASP A 23 7.72 0.99 11.35
CA ASP A 23 6.63 1.44 10.46
C ASP A 23 5.42 0.49 10.51
N SER A 24 5.67 -0.81 10.60
CA SER A 24 4.63 -1.83 10.80
C SER A 24 3.81 -1.61 12.08
N THR A 25 4.46 -1.29 13.20
CA THR A 25 3.76 -1.00 14.47
C THR A 25 3.00 0.32 14.38
N VAL A 26 3.62 1.35 13.82
CA VAL A 26 2.97 2.66 13.61
C VAL A 26 1.72 2.51 12.75
N PHE A 27 1.77 1.74 11.67
CA PHE A 27 0.60 1.47 10.84
C PHE A 27 -0.47 0.70 11.61
N ARG A 28 -0.12 -0.39 12.29
CA ARG A 28 -1.11 -1.19 13.05
C ARG A 28 -1.85 -0.36 14.08
N ASP A 29 -1.14 0.54 14.76
CA ASP A 29 -1.70 1.31 15.86
C ASP A 29 -2.43 2.59 15.36
N SER A 30 -2.20 3.00 14.11
CA SER A 30 -2.89 4.14 13.48
C SER A 30 -4.38 3.90 13.22
N LEU A 31 -5.14 4.99 13.10
CA LEU A 31 -6.56 4.93 12.75
C LEU A 31 -6.83 4.24 11.41
N ILE A 32 -5.97 4.47 10.41
CA ILE A 32 -6.14 3.84 9.10
C ILE A 32 -5.80 2.35 9.13
N GLY A 33 -4.76 1.93 9.87
CA GLY A 33 -4.44 0.50 10.00
C GLY A 33 -5.51 -0.25 10.77
N GLN A 34 -6.03 0.32 11.86
CA GLN A 34 -7.19 -0.24 12.56
C GLN A 34 -8.43 -0.27 11.68
N GLY A 35 -8.68 0.80 10.91
CA GLY A 35 -9.81 0.89 10.01
C GLY A 35 -9.77 -0.16 8.89
N LEU A 36 -8.57 -0.45 8.38
CA LEU A 36 -8.32 -1.49 7.38
C LEU A 36 -8.47 -2.90 7.97
N CYS A 37 -7.97 -3.14 9.19
CA CYS A 37 -8.14 -4.43 9.88
C CYS A 37 -9.59 -4.74 10.23
N ASN A 38 -10.39 -3.72 10.54
CA ASN A 38 -11.78 -3.87 10.94
C ASN A 38 -12.77 -3.69 9.78
N GLU A 39 -12.28 -3.59 8.53
CA GLU A 39 -13.12 -3.41 7.32
C GLU A 39 -14.06 -2.19 7.39
N THR A 40 -13.64 -1.14 8.13
CA THR A 40 -14.42 0.10 8.29
C THR A 40 -14.01 1.19 7.31
N LEU A 41 -12.83 1.05 6.68
CA LEU A 41 -12.48 1.83 5.51
C LEU A 41 -13.38 1.35 4.38
N GLN A 42 -14.31 2.20 3.94
CA GLN A 42 -15.23 1.95 2.84
C GLN A 42 -14.47 1.94 1.50
N ILE A 43 -13.57 0.97 1.33
CA ILE A 43 -12.80 0.79 0.11
C ILE A 43 -13.78 0.37 -1.00
N PRO A 44 -13.71 0.99 -2.18
CA PRO A 44 -14.58 0.61 -3.29
C PRO A 44 -14.40 -0.86 -3.67
N GLU A 45 -15.48 -1.46 -4.18
CA GLU A 45 -15.41 -2.80 -4.76
C GLU A 45 -14.46 -2.83 -5.97
N MET A 46 -14.05 -4.04 -6.34
CA MET A 46 -13.16 -4.26 -7.48
C MET A 46 -13.76 -3.66 -8.75
N ALA A 47 -12.91 -3.05 -9.59
CA ALA A 47 -13.34 -2.36 -10.80
C ALA A 47 -12.61 -2.89 -12.03
N GLU A 48 -13.28 -2.81 -13.19
CA GLU A 48 -12.66 -3.10 -14.48
C GLU A 48 -11.70 -1.98 -14.87
N LEU A 49 -10.51 -2.33 -15.34
CA LEU A 49 -9.58 -1.35 -15.89
C LEU A 49 -9.84 -1.13 -17.38
N PRO A 50 -9.66 0.10 -17.89
CA PRO A 50 -9.73 0.35 -19.32
C PRO A 50 -8.75 -0.54 -20.09
N ASN A 51 -9.25 -1.29 -21.07
CA ASN A 51 -8.48 -2.23 -21.90
C ASN A 51 -7.92 -3.47 -21.15
N TYR A 52 -8.56 -3.86 -20.04
CA TYR A 52 -8.23 -5.09 -19.34
C TYR A 52 -9.51 -5.88 -19.06
N GLU A 53 -9.54 -7.16 -19.45
CA GLU A 53 -10.74 -8.01 -19.32
C GLU A 53 -10.98 -8.49 -17.87
N SER A 54 -10.06 -8.23 -16.94
CA SER A 54 -10.20 -8.67 -15.55
C SER A 54 -10.56 -7.52 -14.62
N VAL A 55 -11.43 -7.83 -13.66
CA VAL A 55 -11.75 -6.95 -12.53
C VAL A 55 -10.59 -6.98 -11.54
N LEU A 56 -10.12 -5.80 -11.12
CA LEU A 56 -8.99 -5.67 -10.20
C LEU A 56 -9.39 -4.93 -8.92
N PRO A 57 -8.83 -5.33 -7.76
CA PRO A 57 -9.09 -4.65 -6.50
C PRO A 57 -8.38 -3.29 -6.44
N TYR A 58 -8.95 -2.38 -5.65
CA TYR A 58 -8.23 -1.21 -5.18
C TYR A 58 -7.22 -1.63 -4.12
N THR A 59 -5.96 -1.23 -4.27
CA THR A 59 -4.87 -1.61 -3.37
C THR A 59 -4.07 -0.39 -2.92
N PHE A 60 -3.52 -0.44 -1.71
CA PHE A 60 -2.56 0.53 -1.22
C PHE A 60 -1.14 0.15 -1.66
N LEU A 61 -0.36 1.14 -2.06
CA LEU A 61 1.05 0.94 -2.37
C LEU A 61 1.87 1.04 -1.09
N SER A 62 2.51 -0.05 -0.72
CA SER A 62 3.23 -0.20 0.54
C SER A 62 4.73 -0.43 0.31
N ASP A 63 5.52 -0.11 1.33
CA ASP A 63 6.92 -0.51 1.39
C ASP A 63 7.06 -1.99 1.76
N GLU A 64 8.24 -2.55 1.55
CA GLU A 64 8.64 -3.90 2.00
C GLU A 64 8.59 -4.03 3.53
N ALA A 65 8.72 -2.92 4.26
CA ALA A 65 8.73 -2.89 5.72
C ALA A 65 7.39 -3.24 6.39
N PHE A 66 6.30 -3.31 5.62
CA PHE A 66 4.97 -3.66 6.13
C PHE A 66 4.68 -5.15 5.92
N GLN A 67 3.83 -5.71 6.76
CA GLN A 67 3.37 -7.09 6.58
C GLN A 67 2.55 -7.23 5.28
N LEU A 68 2.79 -8.32 4.54
CA LEU A 68 2.04 -8.64 3.32
C LEU A 68 0.55 -8.81 3.62
N ARG A 69 -0.29 -8.12 2.84
CA ARG A 69 -1.76 -8.10 2.96
C ARG A 69 -2.42 -8.14 1.59
N PRO A 70 -3.65 -8.66 1.48
CA PRO A 70 -4.40 -8.66 0.21
C PRO A 70 -4.69 -7.25 -0.31
N ASP A 71 -4.83 -6.28 0.60
CA ASP A 71 -5.12 -4.88 0.27
C ASP A 71 -3.87 -4.12 -0.18
N PHE A 72 -2.68 -4.72 -0.07
CA PHE A 72 -1.41 -4.05 -0.29
C PHE A 72 -0.71 -4.59 -1.54
N MET A 73 -0.18 -3.67 -2.34
CA MET A 73 0.80 -3.98 -3.37
C MET A 73 2.18 -3.56 -2.87
N GLN A 74 3.08 -4.56 -2.74
CA GLN A 74 4.42 -4.40 -2.17
C GLN A 74 5.48 -4.84 -3.17
N PRO A 75 6.70 -4.26 -3.10
CA PRO A 75 7.81 -4.74 -3.91
C PRO A 75 8.18 -6.18 -3.51
N TYR A 76 8.64 -6.97 -4.48
CA TYR A 76 9.25 -8.26 -4.19
C TYR A 76 10.51 -8.07 -3.34
N PRO A 77 10.67 -8.84 -2.24
CA PRO A 77 11.80 -8.71 -1.34
C PRO A 77 13.10 -9.28 -1.94
N GLY A 78 14.24 -8.81 -1.41
CA GLY A 78 15.57 -9.37 -1.71
C GLY A 78 16.25 -8.77 -2.96
N ARG A 79 17.57 -8.96 -3.09
CA ARG A 79 18.40 -8.27 -4.12
C ARG A 79 18.53 -9.02 -5.45
N LEU A 80 18.37 -10.33 -5.45
CA LEU A 80 18.53 -11.18 -6.64
C LEU A 80 17.15 -11.56 -7.18
N GLN A 81 16.60 -10.69 -8.01
CA GLN A 81 15.26 -10.83 -8.57
C GLN A 81 15.32 -11.19 -10.06
N PRO A 82 14.46 -12.12 -10.53
CA PRO A 82 14.24 -12.33 -11.96
C PRO A 82 13.86 -11.02 -12.67
N PRO A 83 14.09 -10.92 -14.00
CA PRO A 83 13.83 -9.69 -14.76
C PRO A 83 12.40 -9.14 -14.56
N GLU A 84 11.40 -10.00 -14.49
CA GLU A 84 9.99 -9.61 -14.32
C GLU A 84 9.74 -8.93 -12.97
N GLN A 85 10.26 -9.49 -11.87
CA GLN A 85 10.16 -8.89 -10.53
C GLN A 85 10.88 -7.54 -10.46
N ARG A 86 12.03 -7.41 -11.15
CA ARG A 86 12.75 -6.14 -11.25
C ARG A 86 11.94 -5.09 -12.00
N ILE A 87 11.30 -5.46 -13.11
CA ILE A 87 10.44 -4.55 -13.89
C ILE A 87 9.24 -4.12 -13.04
N PHE A 88 8.62 -5.06 -12.33
CA PHE A 88 7.52 -4.77 -11.41
C PHE A 88 7.95 -3.80 -10.31
N ASN A 89 9.02 -4.09 -9.58
CA ASN A 89 9.54 -3.24 -8.51
C ASN A 89 9.92 -1.85 -8.99
N TYR A 90 10.53 -1.75 -10.18
CA TYR A 90 10.85 -0.46 -10.79
C TYR A 90 9.59 0.36 -11.12
N ARG A 91 8.53 -0.28 -11.67
CA ARG A 91 7.25 0.38 -11.94
C ARG A 91 6.54 0.81 -10.67
N LEU A 92 6.54 -0.05 -9.65
CA LEU A 92 5.95 0.23 -8.34
C LEU A 92 6.66 1.38 -7.61
N SER A 93 7.98 1.47 -7.75
CA SER A 93 8.76 2.57 -7.17
C SER A 93 8.46 3.93 -7.82
N ARG A 94 7.92 3.95 -9.04
CA ARG A 94 7.59 5.19 -9.76
C ARG A 94 6.22 5.78 -9.40
N THR A 95 5.36 4.98 -8.77
CA THR A 95 4.01 5.38 -8.38
C THR A 95 3.94 5.92 -6.95
N ARG A 96 5.09 5.99 -6.27
CA ARG A 96 5.29 6.58 -4.94
C ARG A 96 6.12 7.84 -5.11
#